data_AF-A0A7X1GPV7-F1
#
_entry.id   AF-A0A7X1GPV7-F1
#
_cell.length_a   1.000
_cell.length_b   1.000
_cell.length_c   1.000
_cell.angle_alpha   90.00
_cell.angle_beta   90.00
_cell.angle_gamma   90.00
#
_symmetry.space_group_name_H-M   'P 1'
#
loop_
_entity.id
_entity.type
_entity.pdbx_description
1 polymer ?
#
loop_
_entity_poly.entity_id
_entity_poly.type
_entity_poly.pdbx_seq_one_letter_code
_entity_poly.pdbx_strand_id
1 'polypeptide(L)'
;MKKALIVDDIPEYVDTMEAYLEDMFDVLTAQSLEEAKSVLKDNPIDLAIIDIRLNEENPGNKEGIDLLKWLRERMPEAGVIVMSAYEVREIYLGL
;
A
#
# COMPACT_ATOMS: atom_id res chain seq x y z
N MET A 1 -8.49 -17.51 4.40
CA MET A 1 -7.11 -17.02 4.51
C MET A 1 -7.18 -15.52 4.69
N LYS A 2 -6.27 -14.89 5.44
CA LYS A 2 -6.24 -13.41 5.51
C LYS A 2 -5.75 -12.87 4.18
N LYS A 3 -6.23 -11.71 3.75
CA LYS A 3 -5.88 -11.08 2.48
C LYS A 3 -5.02 -9.84 2.71
N ALA A 4 -3.89 -9.75 2.01
CA ALA A 4 -2.96 -8.63 2.10
C ALA A 4 -2.83 -7.93 0.75
N LEU A 5 -2.85 -6.60 0.74
CA LEU A 5 -2.52 -5.79 -0.44
C LEU A 5 -1.12 -5.20 -0.29
N ILE A 6 -0.28 -5.37 -1.31
CA ILE A 6 1.03 -4.72 -1.43
C ILE A 6 0.92 -3.65 -2.51
N VAL A 7 1.38 -2.43 -2.20
CA VAL A 7 1.38 -1.30 -3.15
C VAL A 7 2.73 -0.60 -3.14
N ASP A 8 3.44 -0.69 -4.26
CA ASP A 8 4.76 -0.09 -4.50
C ASP A 8 4.94 0.08 -6.03
N ASP A 9 5.48 1.20 -6.50
CA ASP A 9 5.66 1.44 -7.94
C ASP A 9 6.87 0.70 -8.53
N ILE A 10 7.67 0.05 -7.70
CA ILE A 10 8.83 -0.76 -8.10
C ILE A 10 8.43 -2.24 -8.15
N PRO A 11 8.27 -2.85 -9.35
CA PRO A 11 7.79 -4.23 -9.48
C PRO A 11 8.67 -5.26 -8.75
N GLU A 12 9.98 -5.05 -8.74
CA GLU A 12 10.92 -5.96 -8.06
C GLU A 12 10.66 -6.05 -6.55
N TYR A 13 10.23 -4.95 -5.92
CA TYR A 13 9.90 -4.92 -4.49
C TYR A 13 8.56 -5.60 -4.22
N VAL A 14 7.57 -5.37 -5.09
CA VAL A 14 6.28 -6.06 -5.05
C VAL A 14 6.47 -7.58 -5.14
N ASP A 15 7.17 -8.06 -6.16
CA ASP A 15 7.42 -9.49 -6.41
C ASP A 15 8.15 -10.13 -5.21
N THR A 16 9.15 -9.43 -4.68
CA THR A 16 9.92 -9.90 -3.51
C THR A 16 9.03 -10.04 -2.27
N MET A 17 8.20 -9.04 -2.00
CA MET A 17 7.31 -9.06 -0.83
C MET A 17 6.18 -10.08 -0.98
N GLU A 18 5.62 -10.24 -2.18
CA GLU A 18 4.62 -11.26 -2.48
C GLU A 18 5.17 -12.66 -2.18
N ALA A 19 6.36 -12.98 -2.67
CA ALA A 19 7.01 -14.27 -2.42
C ALA A 19 7.27 -14.54 -0.92
N TYR A 20 7.49 -13.51 -0.10
CA TYR A 20 7.65 -13.67 1.35
C TYR A 20 6.32 -13.83 2.11
N LEU A 21 5.20 -13.42 1.52
CA LEU A 21 3.90 -13.34 2.19
C LEU A 21 2.87 -14.35 1.66
N GLU A 22 3.10 -14.95 0.48
CA GLU A 22 2.16 -15.89 -0.17
C GLU A 22 1.80 -17.12 0.68
N ASP A 23 2.72 -17.59 1.53
CA ASP A 23 2.47 -18.72 2.45
C ASP A 23 1.57 -18.34 3.65
N MET A 24 1.39 -17.04 3.93
CA MET A 24 0.66 -16.53 5.09
C MET A 24 -0.63 -15.78 4.72
N PHE A 25 -0.69 -15.20 3.52
CA PHE A 25 -1.76 -14.35 3.05
C PHE A 25 -2.19 -14.71 1.63
N ASP A 26 -3.45 -14.44 1.31
CA ASP A 26 -3.90 -14.27 -0.07
C ASP A 26 -3.40 -12.89 -0.53
N VAL A 27 -2.32 -12.87 -1.29
CA VAL A 27 -1.63 -11.63 -1.67
C VAL A 27 -2.30 -11.02 -2.91
N LEU A 28 -2.60 -9.73 -2.80
CA LEU A 28 -2.97 -8.86 -3.91
C LEU A 28 -1.86 -7.83 -4.09
N THR A 29 -1.65 -7.41 -5.33
CA THR A 29 -0.60 -6.45 -5.68
C THR A 29 -1.17 -5.30 -6.50
N ALA A 30 -0.52 -4.15 -6.40
CA ALA A 30 -0.77 -2.99 -7.24
C ALA A 30 0.49 -2.12 -7.33
N GLN A 31 0.68 -1.41 -8.44
CA GLN A 31 1.83 -0.53 -8.67
C GLN A 31 1.46 0.95 -8.69
N SER A 32 0.19 1.28 -8.42
CA SER A 32 -0.28 2.67 -8.38
C SER A 32 -1.51 2.82 -7.48
N LEU A 33 -1.82 4.06 -7.11
CA LEU A 33 -3.03 4.41 -6.37
C LEU A 33 -4.31 3.96 -7.08
N GLU A 34 -4.39 4.16 -8.40
CA GLU A 34 -5.57 3.83 -9.18
C GLU A 34 -5.75 2.32 -9.35
N GLU A 35 -4.66 1.59 -9.55
CA GLU A 35 -4.68 0.12 -9.56
C GLU A 35 -5.09 -0.44 -8.19
N ALA A 36 -4.51 0.08 -7.10
CA ALA A 36 -4.86 -0.32 -5.74
C ALA A 36 -6.36 -0.11 -5.47
N LYS A 37 -6.91 1.06 -5.81
CA LYS A 37 -8.35 1.31 -5.69
C LYS A 37 -9.18 0.37 -6.55
N SER A 38 -8.72 0.04 -7.76
CA SER A 38 -9.40 -0.89 -8.65
C SER A 38 -9.48 -2.29 -8.04
N VAL A 39 -8.35 -2.79 -7.54
CA VAL A 39 -8.24 -4.07 -6.83
C VAL A 39 -9.16 -4.09 -5.60
N LEU A 40 -9.19 -3.01 -4.82
CA LEU A 40 -9.97 -2.90 -3.58
C LEU A 40 -11.49 -2.81 -3.78
N LYS A 41 -12.00 -2.56 -4.99
CA LYS A 41 -13.46 -2.48 -5.24
C LYS A 41 -14.18 -3.77 -4.89
N ASP A 42 -13.60 -4.90 -5.28
CA ASP A 42 -14.20 -6.22 -5.15
C ASP A 42 -13.48 -7.10 -4.11
N ASN A 43 -12.44 -6.57 -3.46
CA ASN A 43 -11.58 -7.30 -2.55
C ASN A 43 -11.43 -6.59 -1.20
N PRO A 44 -12.22 -6.96 -0.17
CA PRO A 44 -11.90 -6.55 1.19
C PRO A 44 -10.60 -7.20 1.64
N ILE A 45 -9.76 -6.43 2.34
CA ILE A 45 -8.43 -6.86 2.81
C ILE A 45 -8.31 -6.75 4.33
N ASP A 46 -7.42 -7.55 4.91
CA ASP A 46 -7.08 -7.50 6.34
C ASP A 46 -5.86 -6.61 6.62
N LEU A 47 -4.96 -6.51 5.64
CA LEU A 47 -3.69 -5.77 5.75
C LEU A 47 -3.37 -5.07 4.42
N ALA A 48 -2.94 -3.82 4.49
CA ALA A 48 -2.28 -3.13 3.39
C ALA A 48 -0.84 -2.81 3.77
N ILE A 49 0.10 -3.03 2.84
CA ILE A 49 1.48 -2.59 2.93
C ILE A 49 1.71 -1.62 1.76
N ILE A 50 2.00 -0.37 2.09
CA ILE A 50 1.92 0.74 1.13
C ILE A 50 3.23 1.51 1.18
N ASP A 51 3.91 1.65 0.04
CA ASP A 51 4.96 2.66 -0.09
C ASP A 51 4.36 4.06 -0.19
N ILE A 52 4.99 5.03 0.47
CA ILE A 52 4.50 6.41 0.55
C ILE A 52 4.52 7.11 -0.81
N ARG A 53 5.49 6.78 -1.66
CA ARG A 53 5.76 7.43 -2.94
C ARG A 53 5.60 6.41 -4.07
N LEU A 54 4.42 6.38 -4.68
CA LEU A 54 4.10 5.48 -5.79
C LEU A 54 4.54 6.03 -7.15
N ASN A 55 5.56 6.88 -7.16
CA ASN A 55 6.17 7.42 -8.35
C ASN A 55 7.57 7.94 -8.00
N GLU A 56 8.59 7.11 -8.20
CA GLU A 56 10.00 7.41 -7.93
C GLU A 56 10.52 8.65 -8.68
N GLU A 57 10.00 8.92 -9.88
CA GLU A 57 10.41 10.07 -10.69
C GLU A 57 9.90 11.41 -10.12
N ASN A 58 8.91 11.37 -9.22
CA ASN A 58 8.33 12.54 -8.58
C ASN A 58 8.52 12.52 -7.06
N PRO A 59 9.57 13.19 -6.53
CA PRO A 59 9.84 13.26 -5.09
C PRO A 59 8.70 13.85 -4.24
N GLY A 60 7.78 14.60 -4.87
CA GLY A 60 6.61 15.17 -4.21
C GLY A 60 5.36 14.31 -4.29
N ASN A 61 5.41 13.13 -4.92
CA ASN A 61 4.28 12.21 -4.98
C ASN A 61 3.92 11.74 -3.57
N LYS A 62 2.63 11.84 -3.23
CA LYS A 62 2.05 11.46 -1.94
C LYS A 62 0.90 10.48 -2.11
N GLU A 63 0.85 9.78 -3.23
CA GLU A 63 -0.29 8.93 -3.59
C GLU A 63 -0.43 7.73 -2.63
N GLY A 64 0.66 7.25 -2.04
CA GLY A 64 0.60 6.25 -0.96
C GLY A 64 -0.09 6.78 0.31
N ILE A 65 0.10 8.06 0.64
CA ILE A 65 -0.61 8.72 1.74
C ILE A 65 -2.09 8.91 1.41
N ASP A 66 -2.39 9.25 0.16
CA ASP A 66 -3.78 9.38 -0.29
C ASP A 66 -4.50 8.02 -0.27
N LEU A 67 -3.81 6.93 -0.60
CA LEU A 67 -4.33 5.57 -0.43
C LEU A 67 -4.59 5.24 1.05
N LEU A 68 -3.65 5.56 1.95
CA LEU A 68 -3.83 5.38 3.39
C LEU A 68 -5.09 6.09 3.89
N LYS A 69 -5.30 7.35 3.53
CA LYS A 69 -6.52 8.11 3.90
C LYS A 69 -7.77 7.43 3.37
N TRP A 70 -7.75 7.04 2.10
CA TRP A 70 -8.87 6.34 1.47
C TRP A 70 -9.22 5.03 2.20
N LEU A 71 -8.21 4.24 2.59
CA LEU A 71 -8.41 3.01 3.36
C LEU A 71 -8.97 3.30 4.76
N ARG A 72 -8.52 4.35 5.43
CA ARG A 72 -9.07 4.74 6.74
C ARG A 72 -10.54 5.15 6.67
N GLU A 73 -10.98 5.73 5.57
CA GLU A 73 -12.39 6.09 5.36
C GLU A 73 -13.26 4.88 4.95
N ARG A 74 -12.73 3.97 4.12
CA ARG A 74 -13.51 2.92 3.44
C ARG A 74 -13.40 1.54 4.11
N MET A 75 -12.27 1.26 4.74
CA MET A 75 -11.89 -0.03 5.32
C MET A 75 -11.16 0.18 6.65
N PRO A 76 -11.78 0.83 7.66
CA PRO A 76 -11.10 1.24 8.89
C PRO A 76 -10.55 0.07 9.72
N GLU A 77 -11.11 -1.13 9.56
CA GLU A 77 -10.67 -2.36 10.24
C GLU A 77 -9.40 -2.97 9.62
N ALA A 78 -9.05 -2.60 8.39
CA ALA A 78 -7.83 -3.09 7.75
C ALA A 78 -6.60 -2.52 8.46
N GLY A 79 -5.66 -3.40 8.81
CA GLY A 79 -4.33 -2.97 9.25
C GLY A 79 -3.62 -2.27 8.10
N VAL A 80 -2.83 -1.23 8.39
CA VAL A 80 -2.02 -0.56 7.37
C VAL A 80 -0.60 -0.40 7.89
N ILE A 81 0.35 -0.95 7.14
CA ILE A 81 1.79 -0.73 7.30
C ILE A 81 2.21 0.21 6.18
N VAL A 82 2.92 1.27 6.55
CA VAL A 82 3.44 2.24 5.60
C VAL A 82 4.95 2.07 5.52
N MET A 83 5.48 1.90 4.31
CA MET A 83 6.90 1.79 4.02
C MET A 83 7.44 3.15 3.59
N SER A 84 8.66 3.47 4.03
CA SER A 84 9.31 4.71 3.65
C SER A 84 10.81 4.51 3.61
N ALA A 85 11.43 4.92 2.50
CA ALA A 85 12.87 5.14 2.41
C ALA A 85 13.27 6.58 2.85
N TYR A 86 12.30 7.42 3.26
CA TYR A 86 12.55 8.78 3.74
C TYR A 86 12.66 8.84 5.27
N GLU A 87 13.46 9.78 5.78
CA GLU A 87 13.40 10.14 7.20
C GLU A 87 11.98 10.62 7.54
N VAL A 88 11.28 9.87 8.38
CA VAL A 88 9.87 10.04 8.80
C VAL A 88 9.54 11.44 9.39
N ARG A 89 10.52 12.34 9.53
CA ARG A 89 10.38 13.67 10.12
C ARG A 89 9.46 14.63 9.36
N GLU A 90 9.24 14.44 8.06
CA GLU A 90 8.44 15.38 7.24
C GLU A 90 6.99 14.97 7.00
N ILE A 91 6.59 13.76 7.40
CA ILE A 91 5.24 13.27 7.16
C ILE A 91 4.40 13.53 8.40
N TYR A 92 3.95 14.78 8.55
CA TYR A 92 2.83 15.09 9.44
C TYR A 92 1.58 14.42 8.89
N LEU A 93 1.31 13.19 9.35
CA LEU A 93 0.20 12.38 8.88
C LEU A 93 -1.17 13.00 9.19
N GLY A 94 -1.26 13.95 10.14
CA GLY A 94 -2.50 14.69 10.43
C GLY A 94 -3.72 13.78 10.66
N LEU A 95 -3.45 12.52 11.03
CA LEU A 95 -4.43 11.50 11.40
C LEU A 95 -4.97 11.78 12.80
#